data_AF-A0A9D0ZXW8-F1
#
_entry.id   AF-A0A9D0ZXW8-F1
#
_cell.length_a   1.000
_cell.length_b   1.000
_cell.length_c   1.000
_cell.angle_alpha   90.00
_cell.angle_beta   90.00
_cell.angle_gamma   90.00
#
_symmetry.space_group_name_H-M   'P 1'
#
loop_
_entity.id
_entity.type
_entity.pdbx_description
1 polymer ?
#
loop_
_entity_poly.entity_id
_entity_poly.type
_entity_poly.pdbx_seq_one_letter_code
_entity_poly.pdbx_strand_id
1 'polypeptide(L)'
;MKWYHGSPVGGLTELKPFLSEHGKPYLYFAQDPLVALLYAVKPVPKPLSFYPYGFAGDGKVVYSEYFENAFWKLYSGQKGYLYTCSDFVGSENPTKIPGVCTSTAPVMAEKCTEIPDLYQYYKEQEKRGLFYLRPYDTIPEKERNYVLEGWKKDIQDYHLKKTPNHASSIFIKTYFPAAWEMAD
;
A
#
# COMPACT_ATOMS: atom_id res chain seq x y z
N MET A 1 4.82 -23.33 -1.80
CA MET A 1 4.80 -22.08 -1.01
C MET A 1 3.59 -21.28 -1.44
N LYS A 2 2.86 -20.62 -0.53
CA LYS A 2 1.67 -19.82 -0.90
C LYS A 2 2.04 -18.36 -1.09
N TRP A 3 1.50 -17.76 -2.13
CA TRP A 3 1.67 -16.37 -2.47
C TRP A 3 0.32 -15.67 -2.52
N TYR A 4 0.29 -14.40 -2.12
CA TYR A 4 -0.93 -13.61 -2.02
C TYR A 4 -0.83 -12.35 -2.86
N HIS A 5 -1.92 -12.00 -3.52
CA HIS A 5 -2.07 -10.73 -4.23
C HIS A 5 -3.34 -10.02 -3.74
N GLY A 6 -3.20 -8.77 -3.29
CA GLY A 6 -4.35 -7.93 -2.95
C GLY A 6 -4.75 -7.06 -4.14
N SER A 7 -6.04 -6.96 -4.39
CA SER A 7 -6.59 -6.17 -5.50
C SER A 7 -7.93 -5.53 -5.14
N PRO A 8 -8.25 -4.35 -5.69
CA PRO A 8 -9.61 -3.79 -5.61
C PRO A 8 -10.61 -4.51 -6.54
N VAL A 9 -10.14 -5.40 -7.43
CA VAL A 9 -10.97 -6.09 -8.43
C VAL A 9 -11.07 -7.57 -8.08
N GLY A 10 -12.32 -8.06 -7.96
CA GLY A 10 -12.67 -9.44 -7.66
C GLY A 10 -12.93 -10.30 -8.90
N GLY A 11 -13.12 -11.61 -8.68
CA GLY A 11 -13.59 -12.53 -9.72
C GLY A 11 -12.59 -12.89 -10.82
N LEU A 12 -11.31 -12.52 -10.66
CA LEU A 12 -10.27 -12.87 -11.65
C LEU A 12 -9.81 -14.31 -11.46
N THR A 13 -9.78 -15.08 -12.56
CA THR A 13 -9.18 -16.43 -12.59
C THR A 13 -7.71 -16.39 -12.99
N GLU A 14 -7.31 -15.36 -13.73
CA GLU A 14 -5.93 -15.09 -14.15
C GLU A 14 -5.57 -13.63 -13.80
N LEU A 15 -4.46 -13.46 -13.08
CA LEU A 15 -3.90 -12.16 -12.74
C LEU A 15 -2.89 -11.76 -13.81
N LYS A 16 -2.97 -10.52 -14.31
CA LYS A 16 -2.10 -10.01 -15.36
C LYS A 16 -1.17 -8.89 -14.86
N PRO A 17 0.08 -8.82 -15.32
CA PRO A 17 1.01 -7.76 -14.95
C PRO A 17 0.60 -6.41 -15.54
N PHE A 18 0.77 -5.36 -14.76
CA PHE A 18 0.49 -3.98 -15.14
C PHE A 18 1.73 -3.12 -14.97
N LEU A 19 1.86 -2.05 -15.77
CA LEU A 19 2.98 -1.13 -15.70
C LEU A 19 3.19 -0.64 -14.27
N SER A 20 4.35 -0.98 -13.69
CA SER A 20 4.75 -0.57 -12.35
C SER A 20 5.51 0.76 -12.35
N GLU A 21 5.75 1.28 -11.16
CA GLU A 21 6.64 2.40 -10.86
C GLU A 21 8.09 2.12 -11.27
N HIS A 22 8.47 0.86 -11.51
CA HIS A 22 9.80 0.46 -11.97
C HIS A 22 9.93 0.35 -13.50
N GLY A 23 8.94 0.87 -14.25
CA GLY A 23 9.00 0.96 -15.71
C GLY A 23 8.77 -0.34 -16.48
N LYS A 24 8.44 -1.44 -15.79
CA LYS A 24 8.06 -2.73 -16.39
C LYS A 24 6.72 -3.23 -15.86
N PRO A 25 5.96 -4.03 -16.64
CA PRO A 25 4.77 -4.69 -16.13
C PRO A 25 5.12 -5.73 -15.05
N TYR A 26 4.56 -5.56 -13.86
CA TYR A 26 4.71 -6.53 -12.76
C TYR A 26 3.36 -6.90 -12.16
N LEU A 27 3.26 -8.16 -11.74
CA LEU A 27 2.36 -8.64 -10.69
C LEU A 27 3.15 -8.69 -9.39
N TYR A 28 2.60 -8.16 -8.30
CA TYR A 28 3.23 -8.19 -6.99
C TYR A 28 2.54 -9.21 -6.09
N PHE A 29 3.34 -9.98 -5.37
CA PHE A 29 2.89 -10.98 -4.42
C PHE A 29 3.59 -10.84 -3.09
N ALA A 30 2.90 -11.17 -2.01
CA ALA A 30 3.48 -11.28 -0.67
C ALA A 30 3.20 -12.66 -0.07
N GLN A 31 4.08 -13.14 0.80
CA GLN A 31 3.84 -14.33 1.62
C GLN A 31 2.90 -14.05 2.78
N ASP A 32 2.85 -12.80 3.25
CA ASP A 32 1.91 -12.34 4.25
C ASP A 32 0.64 -11.79 3.57
N PRO A 33 -0.55 -12.39 3.81
CA PRO A 33 -1.80 -11.90 3.23
C PRO A 33 -2.17 -10.48 3.68
N LEU A 34 -1.71 -10.05 4.86
CA LEU A 34 -1.92 -8.68 5.36
C LEU A 34 -1.08 -7.68 4.58
N VAL A 35 0.14 -8.04 4.19
CA VAL A 35 0.94 -7.18 3.31
C VAL A 35 0.28 -7.08 1.94
N ALA A 36 -0.17 -8.21 1.37
CA ALA A 36 -0.84 -8.21 0.07
C ALA A 36 -2.08 -7.32 0.05
N LEU A 37 -2.94 -7.42 1.08
CA LEU A 37 -4.20 -6.67 1.17
C LEU A 37 -4.02 -5.15 1.31
N LEU A 38 -2.88 -4.65 1.81
CA LEU A 38 -2.63 -3.21 1.89
C LEU A 38 -2.65 -2.59 0.48
N TYR A 39 -2.18 -3.33 -0.52
CA TYR A 39 -2.15 -2.91 -1.92
C TYR A 39 -3.50 -3.02 -2.64
N ALA A 40 -4.54 -3.56 -1.98
CA ALA A 40 -5.90 -3.56 -2.52
C ALA A 40 -6.52 -2.15 -2.56
N VAL A 41 -6.08 -1.26 -1.66
CA VAL A 41 -6.44 0.16 -1.69
C VAL A 41 -5.34 0.92 -2.42
N LYS A 42 -5.69 1.93 -3.22
CA LYS A 42 -4.72 2.82 -3.89
C LYS A 42 -4.95 4.25 -3.44
N PRO A 43 -4.39 4.66 -2.27
CA PRO A 43 -4.71 5.95 -1.67
C PRO A 43 -4.36 7.16 -2.56
N VAL A 44 -3.29 7.02 -3.34
CA VAL A 44 -2.77 8.05 -4.23
C VAL A 44 -2.53 7.45 -5.63
N PRO A 45 -2.87 8.17 -6.72
CA PRO A 45 -2.57 7.70 -8.07
C PRO A 45 -1.06 7.60 -8.35
N LYS A 46 -0.72 6.69 -9.27
CA LYS A 46 0.61 6.62 -9.88
C LYS A 46 1.01 7.98 -10.48
N PRO A 47 2.30 8.33 -10.46
CA PRO A 47 3.45 7.50 -10.04
C PRO A 47 3.71 7.45 -8.53
N LEU A 48 2.88 8.11 -7.72
CA LEU A 48 3.05 8.13 -6.27
C LEU A 48 2.47 6.88 -5.61
N SER A 49 2.91 6.60 -4.39
CA SER A 49 2.38 5.52 -3.56
C SER A 49 2.35 5.94 -2.09
N PHE A 50 1.41 5.40 -1.32
CA PHE A 50 1.32 5.66 0.12
C PHE A 50 0.90 4.40 0.87
N TYR A 51 1.90 3.63 1.29
CA TYR A 51 1.74 2.39 2.05
C TYR A 51 2.71 2.41 3.23
N PRO A 52 2.44 3.22 4.28
CA PRO A 52 3.36 3.46 5.39
C PRO A 52 3.43 2.30 6.38
N TYR A 53 3.64 1.08 5.88
CA TYR A 53 3.83 -0.10 6.71
C TYR A 53 5.30 -0.48 6.83
N GLY A 54 5.59 -1.22 7.89
CA GLY A 54 6.86 -1.88 8.13
C GLY A 54 6.63 -3.16 8.92
N PHE A 55 7.70 -3.69 9.50
CA PHE A 55 7.65 -4.90 10.31
C PHE A 55 8.26 -4.62 11.69
N ALA A 56 7.59 -5.10 12.73
CA ALA A 56 8.16 -5.14 14.07
C ALA A 56 9.32 -6.16 14.14
N GLY A 57 10.10 -6.14 15.23
CA GLY A 57 11.22 -7.06 15.41
C GLY A 57 10.85 -8.54 15.41
N ASP A 58 9.58 -8.87 15.67
CA ASP A 58 9.01 -10.23 15.59
C ASP A 58 8.38 -10.54 14.22
N GLY A 59 8.55 -9.67 13.23
CA GLY A 59 8.08 -9.85 11.86
C GLY A 59 6.62 -9.47 11.61
N LYS A 60 5.86 -9.01 12.63
CA LYS A 60 4.46 -8.59 12.45
C LYS A 60 4.34 -7.28 11.70
N VAL A 61 3.28 -7.14 10.90
CA VAL A 61 3.00 -5.93 10.11
C VAL A 61 2.59 -4.78 11.02
N VAL A 62 3.27 -3.65 10.89
CA VAL A 62 2.96 -2.39 11.56
C VAL A 62 2.59 -1.36 10.51
N TYR A 63 1.45 -0.68 10.65
CA TYR A 63 1.08 0.44 9.80
C TYR A 63 1.15 1.75 10.59
N SER A 64 1.96 2.70 10.12
CA SER A 64 2.15 4.01 10.75
C SER A 64 1.17 5.03 10.20
N GLU A 65 0.37 5.64 11.07
CA GLU A 65 -0.57 6.69 10.70
C GLU A 65 0.13 8.06 10.63
N TYR A 66 0.71 8.43 9.48
CA TYR A 66 1.39 9.73 9.31
C TYR A 66 0.46 10.95 9.21
N PHE A 67 -0.85 10.74 9.39
CA PHE A 67 -1.85 11.75 9.70
C PHE A 67 -2.94 11.11 10.56
N GLU A 68 -3.70 11.93 11.27
CA GLU A 68 -4.68 11.45 12.26
C GLU A 68 -5.72 10.49 11.63
N ASN A 69 -5.85 9.29 12.22
CA ASN A 69 -6.76 8.24 11.77
C ASN A 69 -6.57 7.82 10.30
N ALA A 70 -5.33 7.90 9.79
CA ALA A 70 -5.02 7.61 8.39
C ALA A 70 -5.56 6.26 7.91
N PHE A 71 -5.42 5.21 8.72
CA PHE A 71 -5.85 3.89 8.31
C PHE A 71 -7.38 3.80 8.18
N TRP A 72 -8.11 4.38 9.12
CA TRP A 72 -9.57 4.46 9.03
C TRP A 72 -10.01 5.26 7.80
N LYS A 73 -9.44 6.46 7.59
CA LYS A 73 -9.80 7.34 6.47
C LYS A 73 -9.57 6.68 5.11
N LEU A 74 -8.54 5.85 4.99
CA LEU A 74 -8.16 5.24 3.71
C LEU A 74 -8.82 3.88 3.46
N TYR A 75 -9.06 3.07 4.51
CA TYR A 75 -9.51 1.68 4.36
C TYR A 75 -10.96 1.44 4.78
N SER A 76 -11.60 2.36 5.52
CA SER A 76 -12.98 2.17 5.98
C SER A 76 -13.94 2.13 4.79
N GLY A 77 -14.81 1.12 4.75
CA GLY A 77 -15.75 0.89 3.66
C GLY A 77 -15.09 0.49 2.33
N GLN A 78 -13.76 0.35 2.27
CA GLN A 78 -13.08 -0.15 1.07
C GLN A 78 -13.22 -1.66 1.01
N LYS A 79 -13.72 -2.14 -0.12
CA LYS A 79 -13.72 -3.56 -0.46
C LYS A 79 -12.37 -3.95 -1.07
N GLY A 80 -11.85 -5.11 -0.70
CA GLY A 80 -10.65 -5.69 -1.32
C GLY A 80 -10.80 -7.18 -1.57
N TYR A 81 -9.93 -7.72 -2.40
CA TYR A 81 -9.90 -9.14 -2.74
C TYR A 81 -8.50 -9.69 -2.53
N LEU A 82 -8.43 -10.79 -1.77
CA LEU A 82 -7.21 -11.55 -1.55
C LEU A 82 -7.17 -12.75 -2.49
N TYR A 83 -6.28 -12.70 -3.45
CA TYR A 83 -5.98 -13.82 -4.32
C TYR A 83 -4.90 -14.70 -3.70
N THR A 84 -5.14 -16.01 -3.66
CA THR A 84 -4.12 -17.01 -3.34
C THR A 84 -3.63 -17.64 -4.64
N CYS A 85 -2.32 -17.67 -4.81
CA CYS A 85 -1.64 -18.30 -5.93
C CYS A 85 -0.65 -19.32 -5.37
N SER A 86 -0.70 -20.55 -5.89
CA SER A 86 0.37 -21.52 -5.75
C SER A 86 1.13 -21.61 -7.08
N ASP A 87 2.27 -22.30 -7.07
CA ASP A 87 2.88 -22.83 -8.29
C ASP A 87 3.29 -21.80 -9.37
N PHE A 88 3.98 -20.74 -8.96
CA PHE A 88 4.81 -19.97 -9.89
C PHE A 88 6.19 -19.68 -9.30
N VAL A 89 7.19 -19.60 -10.19
CA VAL A 89 8.53 -19.15 -9.84
C VAL A 89 8.53 -17.62 -9.93
N GLY A 90 8.51 -16.96 -8.77
CA GLY A 90 8.67 -15.51 -8.70
C GLY A 90 10.02 -15.11 -9.30
N SER A 91 10.02 -14.05 -10.12
CA SER A 91 11.20 -13.67 -10.89
C SER A 91 12.13 -12.76 -10.09
N GLU A 92 11.58 -11.74 -9.42
CA GLU A 92 12.35 -10.61 -8.86
C GLU A 92 11.68 -10.06 -7.59
N ASN A 93 12.41 -9.32 -6.76
CA ASN A 93 11.84 -8.50 -5.68
C ASN A 93 12.40 -7.07 -5.78
N PRO A 94 11.85 -6.23 -6.67
CA PRO A 94 12.34 -4.86 -6.86
C PRO A 94 12.09 -3.98 -5.64
N THR A 95 11.13 -4.34 -4.78
CA THR A 95 10.78 -3.58 -3.58
C THR A 95 11.77 -3.76 -2.42
N LYS A 96 12.57 -4.84 -2.45
CA LYS A 96 13.44 -5.28 -1.34
C LYS A 96 12.68 -5.59 -0.03
N ILE A 97 11.36 -5.67 -0.07
CA ILE A 97 10.52 -6.01 1.09
C ILE A 97 10.62 -7.51 1.36
N PRO A 98 10.89 -7.95 2.59
CA PRO A 98 10.95 -9.37 2.92
C PRO A 98 9.66 -10.11 2.56
N GLY A 99 9.78 -11.30 2.00
CA GLY A 99 8.62 -12.13 1.65
C GLY A 99 7.76 -11.59 0.51
N VAL A 100 8.27 -10.66 -0.31
CA VAL A 100 7.61 -10.16 -1.53
C VAL A 100 8.35 -10.66 -2.77
N CYS A 101 7.61 -10.94 -3.83
CA CYS A 101 8.17 -11.21 -5.15
C CYS A 101 7.27 -10.64 -6.24
N THR A 102 7.78 -10.63 -7.47
CA THR A 102 7.03 -10.24 -8.66
C THR A 102 6.99 -11.34 -9.70
N SER A 103 6.04 -11.22 -10.62
CA SER A 103 6.01 -11.96 -11.89
C SER A 103 5.80 -10.99 -13.05
N THR A 104 6.52 -11.23 -14.15
CA THR A 104 6.30 -10.56 -15.45
C THR A 104 5.38 -11.37 -16.38
N ALA A 105 5.02 -12.60 -15.99
CA ALA A 105 4.06 -13.45 -16.68
C ALA A 105 2.72 -13.49 -15.91
N PRO A 106 1.57 -13.69 -16.59
CA PRO A 106 0.30 -13.94 -15.92
C PRO A 106 0.38 -15.12 -14.94
N VAL A 107 -0.40 -15.06 -13.87
CA VAL A 107 -0.45 -16.11 -12.84
C VAL A 107 -1.90 -16.48 -12.57
N MET A 108 -2.19 -17.78 -12.56
CA MET A 108 -3.52 -18.28 -12.23
C MET A 108 -3.81 -18.09 -10.74
N ALA A 109 -5.02 -17.64 -10.43
CA ALA A 109 -5.49 -17.57 -9.06
C ALA A 109 -6.19 -18.88 -8.69
N GLU A 110 -5.75 -19.52 -7.60
CA GLU A 110 -6.41 -20.72 -7.07
C GLU A 110 -7.70 -20.35 -6.31
N LYS A 111 -7.65 -19.23 -5.60
CA LYS A 111 -8.74 -18.75 -4.76
C LYS A 111 -8.78 -17.24 -4.77
N CYS A 112 -9.98 -16.70 -4.79
CA CYS A 112 -10.27 -15.28 -4.54
C CYS A 112 -11.15 -15.19 -3.28
N THR A 113 -10.69 -14.44 -2.27
CA THR A 113 -11.45 -14.18 -1.04
C THR A 113 -11.85 -12.71 -1.02
N GLU A 114 -13.15 -12.44 -1.04
CA GLU A 114 -13.68 -11.08 -0.89
C GLU A 114 -13.59 -10.63 0.58
N ILE A 115 -13.10 -9.41 0.78
CA ILE A 115 -13.07 -8.70 2.06
C ILE A 115 -13.97 -7.46 1.92
N PRO A 116 -15.21 -7.49 2.45
CA PRO A 116 -16.20 -6.44 2.22
C PRO A 116 -15.81 -5.06 2.79
N ASP A 117 -15.10 -5.06 3.92
CA ASP A 117 -14.55 -3.85 4.55
C ASP A 117 -13.15 -4.17 5.07
N LEU A 118 -12.14 -3.59 4.42
CA LEU A 118 -10.74 -3.81 4.75
C LEU A 118 -10.41 -3.27 6.14
N TYR A 119 -10.89 -2.09 6.53
CA TYR A 119 -10.65 -1.56 7.86
C TYR A 119 -11.11 -2.52 8.95
N GLN A 120 -12.36 -2.99 8.88
CA GLN A 120 -12.90 -3.95 9.85
C GLN A 120 -12.08 -5.24 9.86
N TYR A 121 -11.70 -5.76 8.69
CA TYR A 121 -10.86 -6.95 8.59
C TYR A 121 -9.53 -6.79 9.33
N TYR A 122 -8.83 -5.67 9.15
CA TYR A 122 -7.56 -5.39 9.83
C TYR A 122 -7.72 -5.14 11.32
N LYS A 123 -8.83 -4.53 11.77
CA LYS A 123 -9.12 -4.41 13.21
C LYS A 123 -9.30 -5.77 13.87
N GLU A 124 -9.89 -6.75 13.18
CA GLU A 124 -9.92 -8.13 13.68
C GLU A 124 -8.52 -8.77 13.73
N GLN A 125 -7.63 -8.46 12.79
CA GLN A 125 -6.24 -8.95 12.83
C GLN A 125 -5.44 -8.30 13.95
N GLU A 126 -5.71 -7.03 14.25
CA GLU A 126 -5.11 -6.32 15.38
C GLU A 126 -5.54 -6.92 16.72
N LYS A 127 -6.84 -7.26 16.90
CA LYS A 127 -7.32 -7.99 18.09
C LYS A 127 -6.62 -9.33 18.28
N ARG A 128 -6.17 -9.96 17.18
CA ARG A 128 -5.41 -11.22 17.17
C ARG A 128 -3.90 -11.02 17.33
N GLY A 129 -3.43 -9.78 17.42
CA GLY A 129 -2.01 -9.44 17.53
C GLY A 129 -1.19 -9.76 16.27
N LEU A 130 -1.83 -9.79 15.09
CA LEU A 130 -1.17 -10.05 13.79
C LEU A 130 -0.86 -8.77 13.02
N PHE A 131 -1.53 -7.68 13.37
CA PHE A 131 -1.38 -6.36 12.77
C PHE A 131 -1.32 -5.32 13.89
N TYR A 132 -0.54 -4.27 13.70
CA TYR A 132 -0.47 -3.17 14.65
C TYR A 132 -0.64 -1.83 13.95
N LEU A 133 -1.62 -1.05 14.38
CA LEU A 133 -1.70 0.36 14.03
C LEU A 133 -0.82 1.16 14.99
N ARG A 134 0.14 1.88 14.42
CA ARG A 134 0.95 2.85 15.15
C ARG A 134 0.32 4.24 14.99
N PRO A 135 -0.35 4.77 16.03
CA PRO A 135 -1.11 6.01 15.92
C PRO A 135 -0.21 7.23 15.72
N TYR A 136 -0.73 8.28 15.09
CA TYR A 136 0.00 9.50 14.70
C TYR A 136 0.76 10.18 15.85
N ASP A 137 0.14 10.28 17.02
CA ASP A 137 0.70 10.90 18.22
C ASP A 137 1.90 10.14 18.81
N THR A 138 2.00 8.84 18.51
CA THR A 138 3.14 7.99 18.90
C THR A 138 4.35 8.08 17.96
N ILE A 139 4.18 8.68 16.77
CA ILE A 139 5.25 8.79 15.77
C ILE A 139 6.20 9.93 16.16
N PRO A 140 7.52 9.73 16.27
CA PRO A 140 8.45 10.82 16.58
C PRO A 140 8.42 11.93 15.52
N GLU A 141 8.58 13.18 15.96
CA GLU A 141 8.57 14.34 15.05
C GLU A 141 9.60 14.21 13.93
N LYS A 142 10.81 13.72 14.24
CA LYS A 142 11.85 13.47 13.24
C LYS A 142 11.38 12.55 12.11
N GLU A 143 10.60 11.51 12.43
CA GLU A 143 10.06 10.58 11.45
C GLU A 143 8.93 11.22 10.64
N ARG A 144 8.05 12.00 11.28
CA ARG A 144 7.02 12.79 10.58
C ARG A 144 7.64 13.79 9.60
N ASN A 145 8.70 14.49 10.02
CA ASN A 145 9.41 15.45 9.17
C ASN A 145 10.07 14.75 7.97
N TYR A 146 10.61 13.54 8.15
CA TYR A 146 11.13 12.75 7.03
C TYR A 146 10.04 12.44 5.98
N VAL A 147 8.82 12.11 6.41
CA VAL A 147 7.68 11.90 5.50
C VAL A 147 7.26 13.19 4.80
N LEU A 148 7.25 14.33 5.52
CA LEU A 148 6.94 15.63 4.94
C LEU A 148 7.96 16.04 3.86
N GLU A 149 9.25 15.85 4.12
CA GLU A 149 10.31 16.11 3.13
C GLU A 149 10.19 15.20 1.90
N GLY A 150 9.80 13.94 2.09
CA GLY A 150 9.49 13.02 0.99
C GLY A 150 8.37 13.56 0.10
N TRP A 151 7.25 13.97 0.69
CA TRP A 151 6.15 14.57 -0.06
C TRP A 151 6.53 15.89 -0.75
N LYS A 152 7.31 16.74 -0.08
CA LYS A 152 7.82 17.98 -0.68
C LYS A 152 8.61 17.68 -1.95
N LYS A 153 9.51 16.69 -1.89
CA LYS A 153 10.28 16.24 -3.04
C LYS A 153 9.36 15.72 -4.17
N ASP A 154 8.39 14.87 -3.86
CA ASP A 154 7.44 14.35 -4.84
C ASP A 154 6.61 15.47 -5.51
N ILE A 155 6.19 16.49 -4.75
CA ILE A 155 5.48 17.66 -5.30
C ILE A 155 6.34 18.37 -6.35
N GLN A 156 7.63 18.53 -6.08
CA GLN A 156 8.58 19.19 -6.97
C GLN A 156 8.91 18.34 -8.20
N ASP A 157 9.28 17.08 -8.00
CA ASP A 157 9.70 16.14 -9.04
C ASP A 157 8.57 15.88 -10.05
N TYR A 158 7.32 15.84 -9.59
CA TYR A 158 6.14 15.64 -10.46
C TYR A 158 5.38 16.93 -10.79
N HIS A 159 5.92 18.10 -10.43
CA HIS A 159 5.33 19.42 -10.69
C HIS A 159 3.85 19.54 -10.29
N LEU A 160 3.46 18.95 -9.15
CA LEU A 160 2.06 18.80 -8.75
C LEU A 160 1.35 20.15 -8.52
N LYS A 161 2.11 21.20 -8.19
CA LYS A 161 1.62 22.59 -8.10
C LYS A 161 0.99 23.11 -9.39
N LYS A 162 1.42 22.61 -10.56
CA LYS A 162 0.83 22.95 -11.87
C LYS A 162 -0.53 22.26 -12.11
N THR A 163 -0.85 21.24 -11.32
CA THR A 163 -2.09 20.46 -11.43
C THR A 163 -2.77 20.32 -10.06
N PRO A 164 -3.18 21.42 -9.41
CA PRO A 164 -3.66 21.41 -8.02
C PRO A 164 -4.98 20.63 -7.82
N ASN A 165 -5.72 20.38 -8.90
CA ASN A 165 -6.97 19.61 -8.91
C ASN A 165 -6.77 18.14 -9.30
N HIS A 166 -5.54 17.71 -9.60
CA HIS A 166 -5.25 16.30 -9.80
C HIS A 166 -5.38 15.54 -8.48
N ALA A 167 -5.84 14.29 -8.52
CA ALA A 167 -6.12 13.51 -7.32
C ALA A 167 -4.90 13.37 -6.39
N SER A 168 -3.68 13.24 -6.93
CA SER A 168 -2.45 13.23 -6.12
C SER A 168 -2.22 14.55 -5.37
N SER A 169 -2.46 15.69 -6.04
CA SER A 169 -2.33 17.02 -5.43
C SER A 169 -3.39 17.23 -4.34
N ILE A 170 -4.62 16.80 -4.59
CA ILE A 170 -5.71 16.85 -3.59
C ILE A 170 -5.36 16.02 -2.37
N PHE A 171 -4.86 14.79 -2.57
CA PHE A 171 -4.43 13.91 -1.48
C PHE A 171 -3.38 14.58 -0.59
N ILE A 172 -2.31 15.10 -1.18
CA ILE A 172 -1.21 15.73 -0.44
C ILE A 172 -1.68 17.02 0.26
N LYS A 173 -2.47 17.87 -0.41
CA LYS A 173 -3.04 19.08 0.22
C LYS A 173 -3.93 18.75 1.42
N THR A 174 -4.67 17.64 1.34
CA THR A 174 -5.63 17.26 2.37
C THR A 174 -4.92 16.69 3.60
N TYR A 175 -3.93 15.81 3.40
CA TYR A 175 -3.33 15.03 4.48
C TYR A 175 -1.93 15.52 4.90
N PHE A 176 -1.23 16.23 4.03
CA PHE A 176 0.12 16.74 4.24
C PHE A 176 0.25 18.21 3.79
N PRO A 177 -0.61 19.13 4.27
CA PRO A 177 -0.61 20.53 3.82
C PRO A 177 0.73 21.23 4.05
N ALA A 178 1.45 20.90 5.12
CA ALA A 178 2.79 21.46 5.37
C ALA A 178 3.78 21.15 4.23
N ALA A 179 3.80 19.91 3.73
CA ALA A 179 4.64 19.54 2.59
C ALA A 179 4.26 20.29 1.32
N TRP A 180 2.95 20.52 1.11
CA TRP A 180 2.46 21.34 0.00
C TRP A 180 2.96 22.78 0.10
N GLU A 181 2.81 23.45 1.25
CA GLU A 181 3.24 24.85 1.40
C GLU A 181 4.76 25.03 1.34
N MET A 182 5.54 24.05 1.80
CA MET A 182 7.01 24.09 1.77
C MET A 182 7.61 23.80 0.38
N ALA A 183 6.82 23.30 -0.57
CA ALA A 183 7.28 23.00 -1.92
C ALA A 183 7.14 24.23 -2.82
N ASP A 184 8.29 24.80 -3.19
CA ASP A 184 8.42 25.87 -4.20
C ASP A 184 8.11 25.39 -5.62
#